data_AF-A0A953TXP0-F1
#
_entry.id   AF-A0A953TXP0-F1
#
_cell.length_a   1.000
_cell.length_b   1.000
_cell.length_c   1.000
_cell.angle_alpha   90.00
_cell.angle_beta   90.00
_cell.angle_gamma   90.00
#
_symmetry.space_group_name_H-M   'P 1'
#
loop_
_entity.id
_entity.type
_entity.pdbx_description
1 polymer ?
#
loop_
_entity_poly.entity_id
_entity_poly.type
_entity_poly.pdbx_seq_one_letter_code
_entity_poly.pdbx_strand_id
1 'polypeptide(L)' 'MELPTNLDSKFRFILVAAKRARQLQAGAKPLIQSASKRPTRVAQQEVGAGLVPVEVMSANSNHNDKNKKAKSGK' A
#
# COMPACT_ATOMS: atom_id res chain seq x y z
N MET A 1 3.68 -5.56 -17.51
CA MET A 1 3.43 -5.09 -16.13
C MET A 1 3.95 -6.15 -15.19
N GLU A 2 5.17 -5.97 -14.71
CA GLU A 2 5.73 -6.82 -13.66
C GLU A 2 5.08 -6.48 -12.33
N LEU A 3 4.76 -7.50 -11.55
CA LEU A 3 4.16 -7.35 -10.23
C LEU A 3 5.23 -6.95 -9.22
N PRO A 4 4.99 -5.95 -8.36
CA PRO A 4 5.89 -5.69 -7.25
C PRO A 4 5.97 -6.93 -6.36
N THR A 5 7.19 -7.32 -5.99
CA THR A 5 7.54 -8.53 -5.21
C THR A 5 6.77 -8.70 -3.91
N ASN A 6 6.14 -7.63 -3.42
CA ASN A 6 5.43 -7.54 -2.15
C ASN A 6 3.96 -7.98 -2.26
N LEU A 7 3.46 -8.24 -3.49
CA LEU A 7 2.08 -8.65 -3.75
C LEU A 7 2.01 -9.74 -4.81
N ASP A 8 1.69 -10.95 -4.36
CA ASP A 8 1.67 -12.17 -5.19
C ASP A 8 0.52 -12.21 -6.21
N SER A 9 -0.39 -11.22 -6.19
CA SER A 9 -1.59 -11.20 -7.02
C SER A 9 -1.92 -9.81 -7.57
N LYS A 10 -2.17 -9.75 -8.89
CA LYS A 10 -2.62 -8.54 -9.62
C LYS A 10 -3.91 -7.99 -9.05
N PHE A 11 -4.85 -8.87 -8.71
CA PHE A 11 -6.13 -8.47 -8.12
C PHE A 11 -5.92 -7.80 -6.76
N ARG A 12 -5.02 -8.35 -5.94
CA ARG A 12 -4.71 -7.78 -4.62
C ARG A 12 -4.05 -6.42 -4.75
N PHE A 13 -3.12 -6.25 -5.69
CA PHE A 13 -2.55 -4.94 -6.03
C PHE A 13 -3.61 -3.93 -6.42
N ILE A 14 -4.53 -4.29 -7.32
CA ILE A 14 -5.62 -3.39 -7.76
C ILE A 14 -6.52 -3.00 -6.58
N LEU A 15 -6.91 -3.95 -5.74
CA LEU A 15 -7.78 -3.69 -4.59
C LEU A 15 -7.12 -2.77 -3.56
N VAL A 16 -5.85 -3.04 -3.21
CA VAL A 16 -5.09 -2.21 -2.26
C VAL A 16 -4.86 -0.81 -2.83
N ALA A 17 -4.44 -0.70 -4.10
CA ALA A 17 -4.24 0.58 -4.75
C ALA A 17 -5.54 1.38 -4.87
N ALA A 18 -6.67 0.75 -5.18
CA ALA A 18 -7.97 1.40 -5.23
C ALA A 18 -8.41 1.91 -3.85
N LYS A 19 -8.26 1.09 -2.80
CA LYS A 19 -8.56 1.50 -1.42
C LYS A 19 -7.68 2.68 -0.99
N ARG A 20 -6.39 2.63 -1.32
CA ARG A 20 -5.44 3.71 -1.00
C ARG A 20 -5.75 4.98 -1.79
N ALA A 21 -6.11 4.88 -3.06
CA ALA A 21 -6.50 6.03 -3.87
C ALA A 21 -7.70 6.76 -3.28
N ARG A 22 -8.70 6.04 -2.74
CA ARG A 22 -9.82 6.66 -2.02
C ARG A 22 -9.39 7.43 -0.77
N GLN A 23 -8.42 6.90 -0.02
CA GLN A 23 -7.87 7.62 1.13
C GLN A 23 -7.20 8.93 0.71
N LEU A 24 -6.41 8.91 -0.37
CA LEU A 24 -5.77 10.11 -0.92
C LEU A 24 -6.81 11.12 -1.42
N GLN A 25 -7.89 10.65 -2.05
CA GLN A 25 -9.02 11.50 -2.45
C GLN A 25 -9.74 12.13 -1.25
N ALA A 26 -9.81 11.42 -0.12
CA ALA A 26 -10.35 11.93 1.14
C ALA A 26 -9.39 12.88 1.89
N GLY A 27 -8.24 13.23 1.31
CA GLY A 27 -7.26 14.14 1.91
C GLY A 27 -6.20 13.47 2.78
N ALA A 28 -6.07 12.14 2.73
CA ALA A 28 -4.97 11.47 3.42
C ALA A 28 -3.61 11.90 2.84
N LYS A 29 -2.61 11.98 3.72
CA LYS A 29 -1.25 12.37 3.32
C LYS A 29 -0.60 11.28 2.45
N PRO A 30 0.00 11.65 1.30
CA PRO A 30 0.85 10.75 0.53
C PRO A 30 2.07 10.30 1.33
N LEU A 31 2.45 9.04 1.15
CA LEU A 31 3.64 8.41 1.74
C LEU A 31 4.87 8.56 0.82
N ILE A 32 4.65 8.83 -0.47
CA ILE A 32 5.71 9.09 -1.44
C ILE A 32 5.54 10.47 -2.06
N GLN A 33 6.66 11.14 -2.32
CA GLN A 33 6.67 12.35 -3.10
C GLN A 33 6.57 11.97 -4.59
N SER A 34 5.38 12.11 -5.14
CA SER A 34 5.12 11.85 -6.56
C SER A 34 5.07 13.16 -7.34
N ALA A 35 5.63 13.17 -8.56
CA ALA A 35 5.41 14.26 -9.52
C ALA A 35 3.94 14.33 -9.99
N SER A 36 3.16 13.26 -9.80
CA SER A 36 1.77 13.23 -10.19
C SER A 36 0.83 13.66 -9.07
N LYS A 37 -0.13 14.52 -9.42
CA LYS A 37 -1.25 14.88 -8.54
C LYS A 37 -2.41 13.86 -8.60
N ARG A 38 -2.35 12.85 -9.49
CA ARG A 38 -3.43 11.87 -9.67
C ARG A 38 -3.40 10.84 -8.53
N PRO A 39 -4.42 10.75 -7.66
CA PRO A 39 -4.39 9.91 -6.47
C PRO A 39 -4.20 8.43 -6.80
N THR A 40 -4.77 7.94 -7.91
CA THR A 40 -4.58 6.56 -8.36
C THR A 40 -3.13 6.23 -8.71
N ARG A 41 -2.41 7.17 -9.35
CA ARG A 41 -0.99 6.97 -9.70
C ARG A 41 -0.12 7.00 -8.45
N VAL A 42 -0.40 7.91 -7.53
CA VAL A 42 0.30 7.98 -6.23
C VAL A 42 0.07 6.68 -5.45
N ALA A 43 -1.17 6.21 -5.35
CA ALA A 43 -1.49 4.96 -4.68
C ALA A 43 -0.77 3.75 -5.31
N GLN A 44 -0.73 3.64 -6.64
CA GLN A 44 0.02 2.57 -7.31
C GLN A 44 1.52 2.62 -6.99
N GLN A 45 2.11 3.81 -6.92
CA GLN A 45 3.51 3.99 -6.55
C GLN A 45 3.76 3.61 -5.08
N GLU A 46 2.89 4.03 -4.16
CA GLU A 46 3.01 3.69 -2.74
C GLU A 46 2.85 2.19 -2.49
N VAL A 47 1.90 1.53 -3.17
CA VAL A 47 1.68 0.09 -3.07
C VAL A 47 2.82 -0.69 -3.72
N GLY A 48 3.32 -0.23 -4.88
CA GLY A 48 4.49 -0.82 -5.53
C GLY A 48 5.76 -0.72 -4.68
N ALA A 49 5.92 0.39 -3.95
CA ALA A 49 7.02 0.60 -3.01
C ALA A 49 6.82 -0.12 -1.64
N GLY A 50 5.69 -0.80 -1.42
CA GLY A 50 5.42 -1.50 -0.16
C GLY A 50 5.17 -0.58 1.04
N LEU A 51 4.90 0.71 0.81
CA LEU A 51 4.71 1.71 1.88
C LEU A 51 3.31 1.65 2.49
N VAL A 52 2.34 1.06 1.79
CA VAL A 52 0.96 0.94 2.25
C VAL A 52 0.83 -0.32 3.12
N PRO A 53 0.49 -0.20 4.42
CA PRO A 53 0.30 -1.37 5.27
C PRO A 53 -0.95 -2.12 4.84
N VAL A 54 -0.78 -3.39 4.46
CA VAL A 54 -1.87 -4.30 4.10
C VAL A 54 -1.98 -5.36 5.19
N GLU A 55 -3.10 -5.37 5.92
CA GLU A 55 -3.39 -6.46 6.85
C GLU A 55 -3.75 -7.70 6.04
N VAL A 56 -2.77 -8.58 5.86
CA VAL A 56 -2.98 -9.92 5.33
C VAL A 56 -3.60 -10.76 6.43
N MET A 57 -4.92 -10.98 6.35
CA MET A 57 -5.56 -12.04 7.11
C MET A 57 -4.99 -13.36 6.58
N SER A 58 -3.99 -13.91 7.27
CA SER A 58 -3.26 -15.10 6.84
C SER A 58 -4.17 -16.31 7.00
N ALA A 59 -4.84 -16.71 5.92
CA ALA A 59 -5.15 -18.11 5.72
C ALA A 59 -3.88 -18.77 5.13
N ASN A 60 -2.91 -19.04 6.01
CA ASN A 60 -1.85 -20.03 5.84
C ASN A 60 -0.93 -19.82 4.61
N SER A 61 0.21 -19.14 4.82
CA SER A 61 1.58 -19.49 4.35
C SER A 61 2.50 -18.25 4.29
N ASN A 62 3.48 -18.21 5.19
CA ASN A 62 4.75 -17.47 5.17
C ASN A 62 5.02 -16.48 4.02
N HIS A 63 4.93 -15.17 4.29
CA HIS A 63 5.85 -14.16 3.74
C HIS A 63 6.11 -13.13 4.85
N ASN A 64 7.35 -13.10 5.31
CA ASN A 64 7.87 -12.39 6.48
C ASN A 64 8.10 -10.92 6.14
N ASP A 65 7.27 -10.00 6.62
CA ASP A 65 7.68 -8.60 6.77
C ASP A 65 7.25 -8.04 8.13
N LYS A 66 8.25 -7.98 9.00
CA LYS A 66 8.20 -7.30 10.29
C LYS A 66 8.26 -5.80 10.02
N ASN A 67 7.19 -5.04 10.27
CA ASN A 67 7.37 -3.64 10.64
C ASN A 67 6.45 -3.16 11.75
N LYS A 68 7.13 -2.68 12.78
CA LYS A 68 6.66 -2.27 14.10
C LYS A 68 5.81 -1.00 14.00
N LYS A 69 4.59 -1.01 14.54
CA LYS A 69 3.98 0.22 15.08
C LYS A 69 4.33 0.32 16.56
N ALA A 70 5.43 0.99 16.85
CA ALA A 70 5.64 1.60 18.15
C ALA A 70 4.55 2.66 18.35
N LYS A 71 3.67 2.43 19.32
CA LYS A 71 2.72 3.42 19.83
C LYS A 71 3.56 4.52 20.51
N SER A 72 3.64 5.71 19.92
CA SER A 72 4.04 6.92 20.65
C SER A 72 2.81 7.47 21.37
N GLY A 73 2.83 7.44 22.70
CA GLY A 73 1.83 8.06 23.53
C GLY A 73 1.91 9.59 23.51
N LYS A 74 0.78 10.24 23.79
CA LYS A 74 0.64 11.16 24.90
C LYS A 74 -0.84 11.19 25.30
#